data_AF-A0A655R7T0-F1
#
_entry.id   AF-A0A655R7T0-F1
#
_cell.length_a   1.000
_cell.length_b   1.000
_cell.length_c   1.000
_cell.angle_alpha   90.00
_cell.angle_beta   90.00
_cell.angle_gamma   90.00
#
_symmetry.space_group_name_H-M   'P 1'
#
loop_
_entity.id
_entity.type
_entity.pdbx_description
1 polymer ?
#
loop_
_entity_poly.entity_id
_entity_poly.type
_entity_poly.pdbx_seq_one_letter_code
_entity_poly.pdbx_strand_id
1 'polypeptide(L)' 'MDLDVIDVDGHIISRQGAQLPRRRCLLCERDAVICARSRRHSVEALLAKIEEMTHDYSCCA' A
#
# COMPACT_ATOMS: atom_id res chain seq x y z
N MET A 1 3.16 1.84 8.27
CA MET A 1 3.77 3.18 8.14
C MET A 1 2.87 3.96 7.22
N ASP A 2 2.35 5.08 7.70
CA ASP A 2 1.51 5.98 6.91
C ASP A 2 2.41 7.12 6.40
N LEU A 3 2.21 7.52 5.16
CA LEU A 3 2.90 8.65 4.53
C LEU A 3 1.84 9.50 3.84
N ASP A 4 1.70 10.74 4.28
CA ASP A 4 0.76 11.69 3.72
C ASP A 4 1.41 12.45 2.56
N VAL A 5 0.62 12.69 1.51
CA VAL A 5 0.99 13.58 0.40
C VAL A 5 0.22 14.87 0.61
N ILE A 6 0.92 16.01 0.57
CA ILE A 6 0.35 17.33 0.83
C ILE A 6 0.44 18.17 -0.45
N ASP A 7 -0.64 18.89 -0.80
CA ASP A 7 -0.66 19.80 -1.95
C ASP A 7 0.00 21.16 -1.63
N VAL A 8 0.02 22.05 -2.64
CA VAL A 8 0.65 23.37 -2.53
C VAL A 8 -0.06 24.31 -1.54
N ASP A 9 -1.33 24.04 -1.24
CA ASP A 9 -2.16 24.80 -0.31
C ASP A 9 -2.11 24.23 1.11
N GLY A 10 -1.37 23.13 1.32
CA GLY A 10 -1.20 22.49 2.62
C GLY A 10 -2.26 21.43 2.95
N HIS A 11 -3.11 21.04 1.99
CA HIS A 11 -4.12 20.01 2.21
C HIS A 11 -3.59 18.61 1.93
N ILE A 12 -4.05 17.63 2.71
CA ILE A 12 -3.70 16.22 2.49
C ILE A 12 -4.45 15.70 1.25
N ILE A 13 -3.68 15.23 0.28
CA ILE A 13 -4.19 14.51 -0.89
C ILE A 13 -4.52 13.08 -0.46
N SER A 14 -5.81 12.79 -0.30
CA SER A 14 -6.30 11.45 -0.01
C SER A 14 -6.89 10.78 -1.25
N ARG A 15 -6.83 9.44 -1.30
CA ARG A 15 -7.50 8.67 -2.35
C ARG A 15 -9.02 8.89 -2.37
N GLN A 16 -9.64 8.98 -1.19
CA GLN A 16 -11.08 9.21 -1.08
C GLN A 16 -11.46 10.61 -1.60
N GLY A 17 -10.69 11.64 -1.26
CA GLY A 17 -10.88 13.00 -1.76
C GLY A 17 -10.75 13.09 -3.29
N ALA A 18 -9.91 12.24 -3.89
CA ALA A 18 -9.73 12.13 -5.33
C ALA A 18 -10.66 11.10 -6.02
N GLN A 19 -11.70 10.58 -5.34
CA GLN A 19 -12.60 9.52 -5.84
C GLN A 19 -11.87 8.26 -6.35
N LEU A 20 -10.66 8.00 -5.87
CA LEU A 20 -9.90 6.80 -6.20
C LEU A 20 -10.32 5.64 -5.29
N PRO A 21 -10.27 4.39 -5.79
CA PRO A 21 -10.60 3.23 -4.98
C PRO A 21 -9.64 3.10 -3.80
N ARG A 22 -10.08 2.40 -2.76
CA ARG A 22 -9.19 2.05 -1.65
C ARG A 22 -8.04 1.17 -2.12
N ARG A 23 -6.91 1.24 -1.41
CA ARG A 23 -5.78 0.35 -1.66
C ARG A 23 -6.21 -1.08 -1.35
N ARG A 24 -5.97 -1.99 -2.30
CA ARG A 24 -6.18 -3.43 -2.12
C ARG A 24 -4.99 -4.05 -1.42
N CYS A 25 -5.25 -5.04 -0.57
CA CYS A 25 -4.21 -5.82 0.11
C CYS A 25 -3.41 -6.62 -0.93
N LEU A 26 -2.08 -6.59 -0.81
CA LEU A 26 -1.18 -7.31 -1.73
C LEU A 26 -1.37 -8.83 -1.70
N LEU A 27 -1.93 -9.38 -0.61
CA LEU A 27 -2.06 -10.82 -0.40
C LEU A 27 -3.47 -11.36 -0.66
N CYS A 28 -4.52 -10.55 -0.49
CA CYS A 28 -5.90 -11.04 -0.58
C CYS A 28 -6.89 -10.09 -1.26
N GLU A 29 -6.41 -8.99 -1.84
CA GLU A 29 -7.18 -7.99 -2.62
C GLU A 29 -8.32 -7.25 -1.88
N ARG A 30 -8.64 -7.63 -0.64
CA ARG A 30 -9.55 -6.88 0.24
C ARG A 30 -8.96 -5.52 0.63
N ASP A 31 -9.77 -4.67 1.26
CA ASP A 31 -9.31 -3.38 1.79
C ASP A 31 -8.03 -3.53 2.63
N ALA A 32 -6.93 -2.92 2.16
CA ALA A 32 -5.62 -3.03 2.79
C ALA A 32 -5.63 -2.47 4.22
N VAL A 33 -6.40 -1.40 4.47
CA VAL A 33 -6.51 -0.76 5.79
C VAL A 33 -7.14 -1.71 6.82
N ILE A 34 -8.10 -2.55 6.41
CA ILE A 34 -8.71 -3.55 7.29
C ILE A 34 -7.68 -4.63 7.63
N CYS A 35 -6.99 -5.16 6.62
CA CYS A 35 -5.98 -6.21 6.81
C CYS A 35 -4.82 -5.75 7.71
N ALA A 36 -4.38 -4.49 7.57
CA ALA A 36 -3.34 -3.90 8.40
C ALA A 36 -3.79 -3.76 9.85
N ARG A 37 -4.98 -3.20 10.10
CA ARG A 37 -5.53 -3.00 11.46
C ARG A 37 -5.79 -4.32 12.18
N SER A 38 -6.32 -5.32 11.47
CA SER A 38 -6.62 -6.63 12.06
C SER A 38 -5.42 -7.57 12.12
N ARG A 39 -4.24 -7.14 11.64
CA ARG A 39 -3.05 -7.99 11.46
C ARG A 39 -3.39 -9.33 10.79
N ARG A 40 -4.19 -9.26 9.71
CA ARG A 40 -4.76 -10.46 9.05
C ARG A 40 -3.70 -11.41 8.49
N HIS A 41 -2.56 -10.85 8.11
CA HIS A 41 -1.45 -11.56 7.50
C HIS A 41 -0.19 -11.32 8.32
N SER A 42 0.72 -12.30 8.30
CA SER A 42 2.02 -12.13 8.94
C SER A 42 2.85 -11.09 8.18
N VAL A 43 3.81 -10.50 8.89
CA VAL A 43 4.71 -9.50 8.29
C VAL A 43 5.62 -10.16 7.26
N GLU A 44 6.07 -11.39 7.52
CA GLU A 44 6.93 -12.18 6.62
C GLU A 44 6.25 -12.43 5.27
N ALA A 45 4.97 -12.81 5.27
CA ALA A 45 4.22 -13.04 4.03
C ALA A 45 4.05 -11.75 3.22
N LEU A 46 3.82 -10.62 3.90
CA LEU A 46 3.69 -9.32 3.24
C LEU A 46 5.04 -8.86 2.64
N LEU A 47 6.14 -9.03 3.38
CA LEU A 47 7.49 -8.70 2.90
C LEU A 47 7.89 -9.56 1.70
N ALA A 48 7.64 -10.88 1.75
CA ALA A 48 7.90 -11.76 0.62
C ALA A 48 7.13 -11.33 -0.64
N LYS A 49 5.86 -10.90 -0.50
CA LYS A 49 5.10 -10.40 -1.64
C LYS A 49 5.63 -9.07 -2.17
N ILE A 50 6.09 -8.18 -1.29
CA ILE A 50 6.73 -6.93 -1.69
C ILE A 50 8.02 -7.22 -2.46
N GLU A 51 8.86 -8.11 -1.94
CA GLU A 51 10.12 -8.52 -2.57
C GLU A 51 9.87 -9.09 -3.97
N GLU A 52 8.93 -10.02 -4.11
CA GLU A 52 8.48 -10.58 -5.39
C GLU A 52 8.09 -9.48 -6.39
N MET A 53 7.31 -8.47 -5.94
CA MET A 53 6.88 -7.35 -6.80
C MET A 53 8.01 -6.39 -7.18
N THR A 54 9.07 -6.32 -6.38
CA THR A 54 10.21 -5.40 -6.60
C THR A 54 11.38 -6.03 -7.35
N HIS A 55 11.52 -7.36 -7.31
CA HIS A 55 12.63 -8.09 -7.94
C HIS A 55 12.70 -7.88 -9.46
N ASP A 56 11.56 -7.59 -10.10
CA ASP A 56 11.50 -7.23 -11.53
C ASP A 56 12.30 -5.96 -11.87
N TYR A 57 12.55 -5.08 -10.89
CA TYR A 57 13.29 -3.83 -11.09
C TYR A 57 14.80 -3.95 -10.87
N SER A 58 15.29 -5.08 -10.34
CA SER A 58 16.71 -5.28 -10.01
C SER A 58 17.53 -6.01 -11.09
N CYS A 59 16.91 -6.49 -12.17
CA CYS A 59 17.60 -7.28 -13.21
C CYS A 59 18.09 -6.43 -14.42
N CYS A 60 17.93 -5.11 -14.39
CA CYS A 60 18.44 -4.21 -15.43
C CYS A 60 19.29 -3.07 -14.83
N ALA A 61 20.16 -3.41 -13.88
CA ALA A 61 21.22 -2.52 -13.37
C ALA A 61 22.60 -3.00 -13.85
#